data_AF-A0A843DNM0-F1
#
_entry.id   AF-A0A843DNM0-F1
#
_cell.length_a   1.000
_cell.length_b   1.000
_cell.length_c   1.000
_cell.angle_alpha   90.00
_cell.angle_beta   90.00
_cell.angle_gamma   90.00
#
_symmetry.space_group_name_H-M   'P 1'
#
loop_
_entity.id
_entity.type
_entity.pdbx_description
1 polymer ?
#
loop_
_entity_poly.entity_id
_entity_poly.type
_entity_poly.pdbx_seq_one_letter_code
_entity_poly.pdbx_strand_id
1 'polypeptide(L)'
;MFSLPLAVSAVAVLLTFLAAAVQDWKTRTVYRVTWYPAAVVGGICAVLFWLEYIHVPGAFFVLLLSLVFAVLCWIFAVLGMFGKADAKALVLLSLAVPVTPFAAWIFPSLAVSALVNAGILSLAVPLFCLGYNLCKGNRAPFWLMCSGTPVAGSSVKGRFGFLAETVTEENGVIKKEFVRVRDSLFSLKAPMRHTRTLQERPEECADVLRLLEKCETVWVTVGIPLLVPLTAGLVFALFGISAVDILLSLLF
;
A
#
# COMPACT_ATOMS: atom_id res chain seq x y z
N MET A 1 -17.21 -4.88 23.93
CA MET A 1 -16.54 -5.95 24.69
C MET A 1 -15.05 -5.63 24.71
N PHE A 2 -14.55 -4.96 25.76
CA PHE A 2 -13.11 -4.75 25.92
C PHE A 2 -12.54 -5.95 26.67
N SER A 3 -11.93 -6.89 25.95
CA SER A 3 -11.16 -7.97 26.55
C SER A 3 -9.69 -7.55 26.61
N LEU A 4 -9.04 -7.85 27.74
CA LEU A 4 -7.63 -7.53 27.94
C LEU A 4 -6.73 -8.17 26.86
N PRO A 5 -6.94 -9.43 26.43
CA PRO A 5 -6.17 -10.01 25.33
C PRO A 5 -6.31 -9.23 24.02
N LEU A 6 -7.51 -8.80 23.66
CA LEU A 6 -7.75 -8.05 22.42
C LEU A 6 -7.07 -6.68 22.46
N ALA A 7 -7.13 -5.98 23.59
CA ALA A 7 -6.48 -4.68 23.77
C ALA A 7 -4.95 -4.80 23.66
N VAL A 8 -4.35 -5.80 24.32
CA VAL A 8 -2.90 -6.05 24.24
C VAL A 8 -2.47 -6.37 22.81
N SER A 9 -3.25 -7.22 22.12
CA SER A 9 -3.00 -7.57 20.71
C SER A 9 -3.09 -6.33 19.80
N ALA A 10 -4.11 -5.50 19.97
CA ALA A 10 -4.30 -4.28 19.20
C ALA A 10 -3.14 -3.29 19.36
N VAL A 11 -2.66 -3.09 20.59
CA VAL A 11 -1.50 -2.23 20.86
C VAL A 11 -0.24 -2.82 20.24
N ALA A 12 0.01 -4.12 20.38
CA ALA A 12 1.18 -4.76 19.78
C ALA A 12 1.18 -4.64 18.26
N VAL A 13 0.06 -4.89 17.60
CA VAL A 13 -0.10 -4.74 16.15
C VAL A 13 0.08 -3.29 15.72
N LEU A 14 -0.51 -2.33 16.45
CA LEU A 14 -0.37 -0.90 16.14
C LEU A 14 1.10 -0.45 16.21
N LEU A 15 1.83 -0.82 17.26
CA LEU A 15 3.25 -0.47 17.39
C LEU A 15 4.09 -1.08 16.26
N THR A 16 3.83 -2.34 15.89
CA THR A 16 4.47 -2.97 14.74
C THR A 16 4.14 -2.27 13.43
N PHE A 17 2.88 -1.85 13.22
CA PHE A 17 2.47 -1.12 12.02
C PHE A 17 3.15 0.25 11.93
N LEU A 18 3.22 1.00 13.04
CA LEU A 18 3.94 2.27 13.10
C LEU A 18 5.43 2.09 12.75
N ALA A 19 6.09 1.10 13.36
CA ALA A 19 7.49 0.80 13.05
C ALA A 19 7.69 0.40 11.59
N ALA A 20 6.79 -0.43 11.05
CA ALA A 20 6.84 -0.88 9.67
C ALA A 20 6.54 0.27 8.68
N ALA A 21 5.60 1.15 8.99
CA ALA A 21 5.28 2.34 8.19
C ALA A 21 6.46 3.33 8.15
N VAL A 22 7.17 3.52 9.28
CA VAL A 22 8.38 4.34 9.31
C VAL A 22 9.50 3.73 8.46
N GLN A 23 9.69 2.41 8.52
CA GLN A 23 10.65 1.70 7.66
C GLN A 23 10.27 1.82 6.18
N ASP A 24 8.99 1.61 5.85
CA ASP A 24 8.52 1.69 4.47
C ASP A 24 8.65 3.11 3.91
N TRP A 25 8.37 4.13 4.72
CA TRP A 25 8.56 5.54 4.33
C TRP A 25 10.03 5.88 4.05
N LYS A 26 10.96 5.44 4.91
CA LYS A 26 12.38 5.80 4.82
C LYS A 26 13.16 4.96 3.80
N THR A 27 12.98 3.64 3.83
CA THR A 27 13.83 2.70 3.09
C THR A 27 13.06 1.84 2.09
N ARG A 28 11.73 1.99 1.98
CA ARG A 28 10.87 1.20 1.05
C ARG A 28 11.00 -0.31 1.23
N THR A 29 11.46 -0.74 2.41
CA THR A 29 11.70 -2.12 2.76
C THR A 29 11.37 -2.33 4.23
N VAL A 30 10.52 -3.33 4.51
CA VAL A 30 10.20 -3.73 5.89
C VAL A 30 10.94 -5.02 6.22
N TYR A 31 11.73 -5.01 7.29
CA TYR A 31 12.46 -6.20 7.73
C TYR A 31 11.50 -7.29 8.24
N ARG A 32 11.90 -8.56 8.06
CA ARG A 32 11.07 -9.71 8.52
C ARG A 32 10.91 -9.69 10.04
N VAL A 33 11.95 -9.27 10.76
CA VAL A 33 11.97 -9.22 12.23
C VAL A 33 10.95 -8.27 12.84
N THR A 34 10.53 -7.24 12.10
CA THR A 34 9.53 -6.26 12.54
C THR A 34 8.18 -6.92 12.89
N TRP A 35 7.85 -8.03 12.24
CA TRP A 35 6.56 -8.72 12.39
C TRP A 35 6.51 -9.72 13.55
N TYR A 36 7.65 -10.28 13.97
CA TYR A 36 7.67 -11.38 14.95
C TYR A 36 7.08 -11.01 16.32
N PRO A 37 7.39 -9.83 16.91
CA PRO A 37 6.85 -9.48 18.23
C PRO A 37 5.31 -9.46 18.22
N ALA A 38 4.70 -8.79 17.25
CA ALA A 38 3.25 -8.73 17.14
C ALA A 38 2.63 -10.08 16.73
N ALA A 39 3.32 -10.91 15.94
CA ALA A 39 2.83 -12.24 15.60
C ALA A 39 2.79 -13.16 16.82
N VAL A 40 3.81 -13.13 17.67
CA VAL A 40 3.87 -13.96 18.89
C VAL A 40 2.86 -13.46 19.92
N VAL A 41 2.89 -12.17 20.25
CA VAL A 41 1.97 -11.58 21.23
C VAL A 41 0.52 -11.69 20.74
N GLY A 42 0.28 -11.31 19.48
CA GLY A 42 -1.05 -11.37 18.87
C GLY A 42 -1.58 -12.79 18.75
N GLY A 43 -0.73 -13.77 18.43
CA GLY A 43 -1.11 -15.18 18.40
C GLY A 43 -1.54 -15.71 19.76
N ILE A 44 -0.75 -15.45 20.81
CA ILE A 44 -1.10 -15.85 22.19
C ILE A 44 -2.41 -15.17 22.62
N CYS A 45 -2.52 -13.86 22.42
CA CYS A 45 -3.70 -13.09 22.78
C CYS A 45 -4.95 -13.53 22.00
N ALA A 46 -4.82 -13.86 20.70
CA ALA A 46 -5.92 -14.36 19.89
C ALA A 46 -6.43 -15.71 20.39
N VAL A 47 -5.54 -16.63 20.78
CA VAL A 47 -5.95 -17.92 21.39
C VAL A 47 -6.71 -17.68 22.68
N LEU A 48 -6.18 -16.83 23.58
CA LEU A 48 -6.85 -16.50 24.85
C LEU A 48 -8.22 -15.85 24.61
N PHE A 49 -8.31 -14.94 23.64
CA PHE A 49 -9.57 -14.31 23.24
C PHE A 49 -10.58 -15.36 22.76
N TRP A 50 -10.20 -16.25 21.86
CA TRP A 50 -11.15 -17.25 21.36
C TRP A 50 -11.56 -18.25 22.44
N LEU A 51 -10.67 -18.65 23.34
CA LEU A 51 -11.05 -19.53 24.47
C LEU A 51 -12.15 -18.92 25.35
N GLU A 52 -12.08 -17.60 25.59
CA GLU A 52 -13.08 -16.88 26.39
C GLU A 52 -14.39 -16.64 25.62
N TYR A 53 -14.31 -16.29 24.33
CA TYR A 53 -15.46 -15.78 23.56
C TYR A 53 -16.08 -16.77 22.55
N ILE A 54 -15.54 -17.99 22.35
CA ILE A 54 -16.04 -18.94 21.33
C ILE A 54 -17.50 -19.35 21.54
N HIS A 55 -17.97 -19.33 22.78
CA HIS A 55 -19.35 -19.69 23.15
C HIS A 55 -20.37 -18.58 22.86
N VAL A 56 -19.92 -17.36 22.58
CA VAL A 56 -20.80 -16.23 22.30
C VAL A 56 -21.50 -16.44 20.95
N PRO A 57 -22.83 -16.22 20.86
CA PRO A 57 -23.54 -16.30 19.58
C PRO A 57 -22.87 -15.41 18.51
N GLY A 58 -22.53 -16.01 17.36
CA GLY A 58 -21.85 -15.30 16.26
C GLY A 58 -20.32 -15.30 16.33
N ALA A 59 -19.69 -15.78 17.42
CA ALA A 59 -18.24 -15.87 17.54
C ALA A 59 -17.61 -16.71 16.42
N PHE A 60 -18.19 -17.87 16.12
CA PHE A 60 -17.74 -18.74 15.02
C PHE A 60 -17.81 -18.04 13.65
N PHE A 61 -18.85 -17.25 13.41
CA PHE A 61 -18.98 -16.48 12.17
C PHE A 61 -17.87 -15.45 12.03
N VAL A 62 -17.55 -14.72 13.10
CA VAL A 62 -16.45 -13.75 13.09
C VAL A 62 -15.09 -14.45 12.90
N LEU A 63 -14.87 -15.58 13.57
CA LEU A 63 -13.64 -16.37 13.39
C LEU A 63 -13.48 -16.80 11.93
N LEU A 64 -14.54 -17.36 11.34
CA LEU A 64 -14.55 -17.78 9.94
C LEU A 64 -14.29 -16.60 9.01
N LEU A 65 -14.93 -15.46 9.24
CA LEU A 65 -14.73 -14.24 8.45
C LEU A 65 -13.27 -13.76 8.51
N SER A 66 -12.67 -13.73 9.70
CA SER A 66 -11.26 -13.37 9.88
C SER A 66 -10.29 -14.33 9.18
N LEU A 67 -10.59 -15.64 9.22
CA LEU A 67 -9.79 -16.66 8.52
C LEU A 67 -9.91 -16.51 7.00
N VAL A 68 -11.13 -16.37 6.48
CA VAL A 68 -11.38 -16.17 5.05
C VAL A 68 -10.70 -14.91 4.55
N PHE A 69 -10.78 -13.80 5.30
CA PHE A 69 -10.12 -12.55 4.92
C PHE A 69 -8.60 -12.68 4.93
N ALA A 70 -8.02 -13.38 5.93
CA ALA A 70 -6.58 -13.65 5.96
C ALA A 70 -6.13 -14.50 4.77
N VAL A 71 -6.86 -15.56 4.43
CA VAL A 71 -6.58 -16.41 3.27
C VAL A 71 -6.69 -15.62 1.97
N LEU A 72 -7.72 -14.79 1.82
CA LEU A 72 -7.89 -13.91 0.66
C LEU A 72 -6.68 -12.96 0.50
N CYS A 73 -6.26 -12.30 1.58
CA CYS A 73 -5.09 -11.42 1.57
C CYS A 73 -3.81 -12.17 1.21
N TRP A 74 -3.65 -13.41 1.69
CA TRP A 74 -2.53 -14.26 1.32
C TRP A 74 -2.56 -14.65 -0.17
N ILE A 75 -3.72 -15.02 -0.71
CA ILE A 75 -3.89 -15.31 -2.15
C ILE A 75 -3.51 -14.09 -2.99
N PHE A 76 -3.99 -12.90 -2.65
CA PHE A 76 -3.62 -11.67 -3.35
C PHE A 76 -2.13 -11.35 -3.28
N ALA A 77 -1.46 -11.73 -2.18
CA ALA A 77 0.00 -11.62 -2.07
C ALA A 77 0.72 -12.57 -3.04
N VAL A 78 0.26 -13.81 -3.17
CA VAL A 78 0.84 -14.82 -4.08
C VAL A 78 0.60 -14.44 -5.54
N LEU A 79 -0.56 -13.87 -5.86
CA LEU A 79 -0.88 -13.37 -7.20
C LEU A 79 -0.13 -12.08 -7.56
N GLY A 80 0.60 -11.47 -6.62
CA GLY A 80 1.37 -10.24 -6.84
C GLY A 80 0.52 -8.97 -6.93
N MET A 81 -0.73 -9.01 -6.44
CA MET A 81 -1.65 -7.85 -6.44
C MET A 81 -1.36 -6.88 -5.29
N PHE A 82 -0.82 -7.38 -4.17
CA PHE A 82 -0.43 -6.57 -3.02
C PHE A 82 1.08 -6.53 -2.82
N GLY A 83 1.56 -5.43 -2.21
CA GLY A 83 2.90 -5.38 -1.64
C GLY A 83 3.07 -6.48 -0.59
N LYS A 84 4.22 -7.16 -0.60
CA LYS A 84 4.51 -8.25 0.36
C LYS A 84 4.39 -7.82 1.82
N ALA A 85 4.63 -6.53 2.13
CA ALA A 85 4.47 -5.97 3.46
C ALA A 85 2.99 -5.76 3.81
N ASP A 86 2.20 -5.18 2.90
CA ASP A 86 0.78 -4.88 3.11
C ASP A 86 -0.04 -6.14 3.36
N ALA A 87 0.21 -7.19 2.57
CA ALA A 87 -0.48 -8.47 2.77
C ALA A 87 -0.16 -9.10 4.14
N LYS A 88 1.10 -9.05 4.58
CA LYS A 88 1.48 -9.52 5.91
C LYS A 88 0.80 -8.72 7.01
N ALA A 89 0.69 -7.41 6.82
CA ALA A 89 0.00 -6.52 7.74
C ALA A 89 -1.48 -6.94 7.88
N LEU A 90 -2.19 -7.08 6.76
CA LEU A 90 -3.60 -7.47 6.76
C LEU A 90 -3.84 -8.87 7.34
N VAL A 91 -2.98 -9.85 7.01
CA VAL A 91 -3.05 -11.20 7.59
C VAL A 91 -2.84 -11.15 9.09
N LEU A 92 -1.78 -10.46 9.56
CA LEU A 92 -1.49 -10.32 10.98
C LEU A 92 -2.67 -9.66 11.71
N LEU A 93 -3.18 -8.55 11.17
CA LEU A 93 -4.28 -7.81 11.78
C LEU A 93 -5.57 -8.64 11.85
N SER A 94 -5.91 -9.37 10.77
CA SER A 94 -7.11 -10.22 10.71
C SER A 94 -7.10 -11.34 11.75
N LEU A 95 -5.93 -11.93 12.00
CA LEU A 95 -5.78 -13.06 12.90
C LEU A 95 -5.56 -12.63 14.36
N ALA A 96 -4.75 -11.58 14.58
CA ALA A 96 -4.40 -11.11 15.92
C ALA A 96 -5.50 -10.26 16.56
N VAL A 97 -6.25 -9.50 15.75
CA VAL A 97 -7.31 -8.59 16.24
C VAL A 97 -8.56 -8.76 15.37
N PRO A 98 -9.30 -9.86 15.54
CA PRO A 98 -10.37 -10.24 14.62
C PRO A 98 -11.61 -9.33 14.70
N VAL A 99 -11.79 -8.60 15.80
CA VAL A 99 -12.96 -7.78 16.10
C VAL A 99 -12.56 -6.32 16.34
N THR A 100 -13.39 -5.37 15.92
CA THR A 100 -13.23 -3.96 16.28
C THR A 100 -13.53 -3.72 17.77
N PRO A 101 -12.63 -3.07 18.54
CA PRO A 101 -12.88 -2.81 19.96
C PRO A 101 -14.02 -1.81 20.22
N PHE A 102 -14.27 -0.90 19.27
CA PHE A 102 -15.37 0.05 19.29
C PHE A 102 -16.50 -0.44 18.39
N ALA A 103 -17.74 -0.05 18.73
CA ALA A 103 -18.96 -0.52 18.05
C ALA A 103 -18.77 -0.48 16.53
N ALA A 104 -18.96 -1.64 15.89
CA ALA A 104 -18.74 -1.86 14.46
C ALA A 104 -19.62 -0.90 13.65
N TRP A 105 -19.08 0.26 13.26
CA TRP A 105 -19.89 1.25 12.54
C TRP A 105 -20.17 0.78 11.10
N ILE A 106 -19.27 -0.02 10.49
CA ILE A 106 -19.48 -0.55 9.13
C ILE A 106 -19.09 -2.04 9.00
N PHE A 107 -17.93 -2.45 9.53
CA PHE A 107 -17.48 -3.84 9.47
C PHE A 107 -17.07 -4.38 10.85
N PRO A 108 -17.45 -5.62 11.19
CA PRO A 108 -17.08 -6.24 12.47
C PRO A 108 -15.59 -6.55 12.56
N SER A 109 -14.92 -6.72 11.43
CA SER A 109 -13.48 -7.01 11.35
C SER A 109 -12.65 -5.72 11.36
N LEU A 110 -11.70 -5.63 12.29
CA LEU A 110 -10.78 -4.50 12.36
C LEU A 110 -9.91 -4.40 11.11
N ALA A 111 -9.54 -5.54 10.52
CA ALA A 111 -8.74 -5.56 9.30
C ALA A 111 -9.48 -4.97 8.10
N VAL A 112 -10.78 -5.27 7.96
CA VAL A 112 -11.63 -4.72 6.90
C VAL A 112 -11.85 -3.22 7.11
N SER A 113 -12.18 -2.80 8.33
CA SER A 113 -12.35 -1.38 8.66
C SER A 113 -11.06 -0.58 8.40
N ALA A 114 -9.90 -1.11 8.80
CA ALA A 114 -8.61 -0.50 8.53
C ALA A 114 -8.32 -0.39 7.02
N LEU A 115 -8.60 -1.45 6.25
CA LEU A 115 -8.40 -1.46 4.81
C LEU A 115 -9.30 -0.45 4.09
N VAL A 116 -10.57 -0.35 4.47
CA VAL A 116 -11.53 0.61 3.87
C VAL A 116 -11.10 2.03 4.18
N ASN A 117 -10.77 2.33 5.45
CA ASN A 117 -10.25 3.64 5.84
C ASN A 117 -8.97 3.98 5.08
N ALA A 118 -8.05 3.03 4.95
CA ALA A 118 -6.81 3.19 4.19
C ALA A 118 -7.06 3.48 2.71
N GLY A 119 -8.05 2.82 2.10
CA GLY A 119 -8.47 3.07 0.72
C GLY A 119 -8.89 4.52 0.52
N ILE A 120 -9.74 5.06 1.41
CA ILE A 120 -10.15 6.48 1.35
C ILE A 120 -8.96 7.41 1.57
N LEU A 121 -8.14 7.17 2.60
CA LEU A 121 -6.95 7.98 2.88
C LEU A 121 -5.94 7.96 1.73
N SER A 122 -5.86 6.84 1.01
CA SER A 122 -4.95 6.70 -0.14
C SER A 122 -5.33 7.62 -1.31
N LEU A 123 -6.57 8.13 -1.38
CA LEU A 123 -7.00 9.12 -2.38
C LEU A 123 -6.27 10.47 -2.22
N ALA A 124 -5.70 10.75 -1.04
CA ALA A 124 -4.88 11.94 -0.84
C ALA A 124 -3.69 12.01 -1.82
N VAL A 125 -3.12 10.85 -2.19
CA VAL A 125 -1.97 10.81 -3.10
C VAL A 125 -2.35 11.24 -4.51
N PRO A 126 -3.35 10.63 -5.18
CA PRO A 126 -3.72 11.07 -6.52
C PRO A 126 -4.25 12.49 -6.57
N LEU A 127 -4.94 12.95 -5.53
CA LEU A 127 -5.35 14.35 -5.42
C LEU A 127 -4.15 15.30 -5.31
N PHE A 128 -3.15 14.93 -4.50
CA PHE A 128 -1.90 15.69 -4.37
C PHE A 128 -1.13 15.73 -5.70
N CYS A 129 -0.92 14.58 -6.35
CA CYS A 129 -0.24 14.50 -7.64
C CYS A 129 -0.95 15.34 -8.71
N LEU A 130 -2.28 15.24 -8.77
CA LEU A 130 -3.09 16.00 -9.72
C LEU A 130 -2.94 17.51 -9.45
N GLY A 131 -3.11 17.95 -8.20
CA GLY A 131 -2.94 19.35 -7.81
C GLY A 131 -1.54 19.88 -8.11
N TYR A 132 -0.49 19.12 -7.74
CA TYR A 132 0.90 19.47 -8.03
C TYR A 132 1.15 19.66 -9.53
N ASN A 133 0.67 18.73 -10.35
CA ASN A 133 0.84 18.77 -11.80
C ASN A 133 0.07 19.94 -12.43
N LEU A 134 -1.16 20.22 -11.97
CA LEU A 134 -1.94 21.37 -12.42
C LEU A 134 -1.27 22.69 -12.06
N CYS A 135 -0.79 22.85 -10.82
CA CYS A 135 -0.11 24.07 -10.37
C CYS A 135 1.21 24.34 -11.13
N LYS A 136 1.92 23.28 -11.56
CA LYS A 136 3.15 23.39 -12.34
C LYS A 136 2.92 23.47 -13.86
N GLY A 137 1.67 23.38 -14.33
CA GLY A 137 1.35 23.39 -15.75
C GLY A 137 1.80 22.12 -16.50
N ASN A 138 2.10 21.04 -15.77
CA ASN A 138 2.53 19.78 -16.36
C ASN A 138 1.37 19.12 -17.11
N ARG A 139 1.61 18.60 -18.30
CA ARG A 139 0.60 17.89 -19.10
C ARG A 139 1.01 16.45 -19.38
N ALA A 140 0.10 15.53 -19.06
CA ALA A 140 0.19 14.10 -19.35
C ALA A 140 -1.23 13.53 -19.43
N PRO A 141 -1.41 12.27 -19.85
CA PRO A 141 -2.69 11.58 -19.73
C PRO A 141 -3.21 11.62 -18.28
N PHE A 142 -4.54 11.72 -18.11
CA PHE A 142 -5.16 11.91 -16.79
C PHE A 142 -4.67 10.93 -15.71
N TRP A 143 -4.55 9.64 -16.04
CA TRP A 143 -4.07 8.65 -15.08
C TRP A 143 -2.65 8.95 -14.58
N LEU A 144 -1.78 9.50 -15.43
CA LEU A 144 -0.42 9.92 -15.08
C LEU A 144 -0.39 11.23 -14.31
N MET A 145 -1.31 12.15 -14.60
CA MET A 145 -1.47 13.36 -13.80
C MET A 145 -1.83 13.02 -12.35
N CYS A 146 -2.62 11.96 -12.14
CA CYS A 146 -3.00 11.48 -10.80
C CYS A 146 -1.96 10.53 -10.17
N SER A 147 -1.11 9.84 -10.93
CA SER A 147 -0.24 8.78 -10.37
C SER A 147 1.25 9.02 -10.54
N GLY A 148 1.67 10.08 -11.24
CA GLY A 148 3.05 10.34 -11.57
C GLY A 148 3.45 11.80 -11.50
N THR A 149 4.75 12.01 -11.59
CA THR A 149 5.37 13.34 -11.62
C THR A 149 6.43 13.37 -12.71
N PRO A 150 6.61 14.49 -13.43
CA PRO A 150 7.74 14.67 -14.33
C PRO A 150 9.02 14.85 -13.52
N VAL A 151 10.06 14.12 -13.90
CA VAL A 151 11.38 14.10 -13.24
C VAL A 151 12.45 14.30 -14.30
N ALA A 152 13.52 15.02 -13.98
CA ALA A 152 14.65 15.16 -14.91
C ALA A 152 15.30 13.80 -15.16
N GLY A 153 15.59 13.47 -16.43
CA GLY A 153 16.11 12.16 -16.84
C GLY A 153 17.39 11.74 -16.10
N SER A 154 18.27 12.70 -15.81
CA SER A 154 19.50 12.53 -15.03
C SER A 154 19.26 12.14 -13.56
N SER A 155 18.10 12.47 -13.00
CA SER A 155 17.74 12.23 -11.58
C SER A 155 16.86 10.99 -11.36
N VAL A 156 16.53 10.25 -12.42
CA VAL A 156 15.66 9.06 -12.36
C VAL A 156 16.26 7.96 -11.46
N LYS A 157 17.59 7.83 -11.44
CA LYS A 157 18.29 6.84 -10.60
C LYS A 157 18.05 7.02 -9.10
N GLY A 158 17.65 8.21 -8.64
CA GLY A 158 17.42 8.51 -7.22
C GLY A 158 15.96 8.40 -6.75
N ARG A 159 15.01 8.13 -7.66
CA ARG A 159 13.57 8.10 -7.32
C ARG A 159 12.97 6.71 -7.48
N PHE A 160 12.17 6.32 -6.49
CA PHE A 160 11.40 5.09 -6.50
C PHE A 160 10.09 5.28 -7.27
N GLY A 161 9.86 4.44 -8.28
CA GLY A 161 8.70 4.51 -9.16
C GLY A 161 8.81 3.62 -10.39
N PHE A 162 7.85 3.74 -11.30
CA PHE A 162 7.91 3.06 -12.61
C PHE A 162 8.07 4.09 -13.72
N LEU A 163 8.89 3.76 -14.70
CA LEU A 163 9.02 4.59 -15.90
C LEU A 163 7.72 4.47 -16.71
N ALA A 164 7.00 5.58 -16.85
CA ALA A 164 5.72 5.60 -17.56
C ALA A 164 5.85 5.85 -19.07
N GLU A 165 7.05 6.20 -19.51
CA GLU A 165 7.39 6.52 -20.88
C GLU A 165 8.35 5.47 -21.44
N THR A 166 8.11 5.04 -22.67
CA THR A 166 9.12 4.31 -23.43
C THR A 166 9.87 5.33 -24.28
N VAL A 167 11.20 5.37 -24.13
CA VAL A 167 12.08 6.22 -24.91
C VAL A 167 12.72 5.36 -25.98
N THR A 168 12.42 5.63 -27.24
CA THR A 168 13.07 5.00 -28.39
C THR A 168 13.81 6.06 -29.20
N GLU A 169 15.00 5.70 -29.69
CA GLU A 169 15.78 6.53 -30.61
C GLU A 169 15.60 5.96 -32.03
N GLU A 170 14.79 6.63 -32.85
CA GLU A 170 14.66 6.34 -34.28
C GLU A 170 15.37 7.45 -35.06
N ASN A 171 16.40 7.10 -35.84
CA ASN A 171 17.14 8.02 -36.72
C ASN A 171 17.68 9.29 -36.03
N GLY A 172 18.13 9.17 -34.76
CA GLY A 172 18.68 10.30 -33.99
C GLY A 172 17.63 11.25 -33.41
N VAL A 173 16.34 10.97 -33.59
CA VAL A 173 15.24 11.69 -32.93
C VAL A 173 14.72 10.85 -31.76
N ILE A 174 14.76 11.45 -30.57
CA ILE A 174 14.23 10.81 -29.36
C ILE A 174 12.70 10.90 -29.41
N LYS A 175 12.03 9.76 -29.61
CA LYS A 175 10.58 9.68 -29.55
C LYS A 175 10.16 9.22 -28.15
N LYS A 176 9.26 9.99 -27.53
CA LYS A 176 8.67 9.66 -26.22
C LYS A 176 7.24 9.22 -26.45
N GLU A 177 6.94 7.97 -26.11
CA GLU A 177 5.56 7.47 -26.14
C GLU A 177 5.13 7.04 -24.74
N PHE A 178 3.99 7.58 -24.28
CA PHE A 178 3.34 7.12 -23.06
C PHE A 178 2.84 5.70 -23.27
N VAL A 179 3.14 4.82 -22.32
CA VAL A 179 2.63 3.45 -22.37
C VAL A 179 1.12 3.46 -22.21
N ARG A 180 0.40 2.83 -23.14
CA ARG A 180 -1.06 2.67 -23.06
C ARG A 180 -1.43 1.88 -21.80
N VAL A 181 -2.52 2.26 -21.13
CA VAL A 181 -3.01 1.63 -19.89
C VAL A 181 -3.10 0.10 -19.98
N ARG A 182 -3.58 -0.43 -21.11
CA ARG A 182 -3.70 -1.89 -21.34
C ARG A 182 -2.33 -2.58 -21.40
N ASP A 183 -1.37 -1.95 -22.03
CA ASP A 183 -0.02 -2.50 -22.20
C ASP A 183 0.82 -2.27 -20.94
N SER A 184 0.52 -1.23 -20.15
CA SER A 184 1.10 -1.00 -18.83
C SER A 184 0.86 -2.18 -17.89
N LEU A 185 -0.37 -2.70 -17.81
CA LEU A 185 -0.74 -3.84 -16.95
C LEU A 185 0.05 -5.13 -17.26
N PHE A 186 0.24 -5.45 -18.53
CA PHE A 186 1.05 -6.61 -18.95
C PHE A 186 2.56 -6.35 -18.87
N SER A 187 2.98 -5.10 -19.05
CA SER A 187 4.39 -4.68 -18.95
C SER A 187 4.90 -4.50 -17.52
N LEU A 188 4.04 -4.56 -16.50
CA LEU A 188 4.45 -4.57 -15.08
C LEU A 188 5.33 -5.78 -14.73
N LYS A 189 5.29 -6.85 -15.54
CA LYS A 189 6.20 -7.99 -15.43
C LYS A 189 7.54 -7.79 -16.18
N ALA A 190 7.70 -6.72 -16.95
CA ALA A 190 8.94 -6.44 -17.65
C ALA A 190 9.96 -5.84 -16.66
N PRO A 191 11.07 -6.54 -16.37
CA PRO A 191 12.00 -6.15 -15.31
C PRO A 191 12.62 -4.76 -15.52
N MET A 192 12.81 -4.33 -16.77
CA MET A 192 13.50 -3.06 -17.11
C MET A 192 12.68 -1.77 -16.90
N ARG A 193 11.41 -1.83 -16.45
CA ARG A 193 10.59 -0.63 -16.22
C ARG A 193 10.52 -0.16 -14.77
N HIS A 194 11.00 -0.99 -13.84
CA HIS A 194 11.15 -0.63 -12.44
C HIS A 194 12.42 0.20 -12.25
N THR A 195 12.29 1.41 -11.68
CA THR A 195 13.45 2.21 -11.23
C THR A 195 14.37 1.43 -10.28
N ARG A 196 13.79 0.51 -9.49
CA ARG A 196 14.54 -0.42 -8.66
C ARG A 196 15.47 -1.33 -9.46
N THR A 197 15.03 -1.85 -10.61
CA THR A 197 15.90 -2.66 -11.49
C THR A 197 16.98 -1.79 -12.13
N LEU A 198 16.67 -0.54 -12.47
CA LEU A 198 17.67 0.43 -12.95
C LEU A 198 18.76 0.70 -11.89
N GLN A 199 18.41 0.64 -10.61
CA GLN A 199 19.34 0.79 -9.48
C GLN A 199 20.11 -0.51 -9.17
N GLU A 200 19.42 -1.65 -9.14
CA GLU A 200 19.98 -2.95 -8.73
C GLU A 200 20.78 -3.63 -9.86
N ARG A 201 20.50 -3.31 -11.13
CA ARG A 201 21.17 -3.87 -12.31
C ARG A 201 21.43 -2.80 -13.38
N PRO A 202 22.29 -1.81 -13.10
CA PRO A 202 22.55 -0.71 -14.02
C PRO A 202 23.19 -1.17 -15.35
N GLU A 203 23.96 -2.26 -15.34
CA GLU A 203 24.65 -2.78 -16.53
C GLU A 203 23.69 -3.35 -17.58
N GLU A 204 22.65 -4.07 -17.15
CA GLU A 204 21.59 -4.60 -18.05
C GLU A 204 20.71 -3.49 -18.63
N CYS A 205 20.71 -2.30 -18.02
CA CYS A 205 19.86 -1.16 -18.38
C CYS A 205 20.66 0.04 -18.92
N ALA A 206 21.94 -0.15 -19.27
CA ALA A 206 22.85 0.93 -19.63
C ALA A 206 22.35 1.75 -20.84
N ASP A 207 21.78 1.09 -21.85
CA ASP A 207 21.26 1.77 -23.05
C ASP A 207 20.01 2.61 -22.75
N VAL A 208 19.11 2.09 -21.91
CA VAL A 208 17.92 2.83 -21.45
C VAL A 208 18.34 4.02 -20.59
N LEU A 209 19.32 3.85 -19.70
CA LEU A 209 19.84 4.92 -18.85
C LEU A 209 20.51 6.04 -19.68
N ARG A 210 21.26 5.70 -20.72
CA ARG A 210 21.85 6.68 -21.65
C ARG A 210 20.78 7.48 -22.38
N LEU A 211 19.70 6.83 -22.84
CA LEU A 211 18.58 7.49 -23.49
C LEU A 211 17.79 8.40 -22.52
N LEU A 212 17.65 7.98 -21.26
CA LEU A 212 17.02 8.78 -20.21
C LEU A 212 17.86 10.02 -19.85
N GLU A 213 19.19 9.91 -19.80
CA GLU A 213 20.08 11.05 -19.54
C GLU A 213 20.01 12.12 -20.64
N LYS A 214 19.72 11.74 -21.89
CA LYS A 214 19.46 12.69 -22.99
C LYS A 214 18.08 13.38 -22.89
N CYS A 215 17.17 12.90 -22.04
CA CYS A 215 15.83 13.46 -21.89
C CYS A 215 15.79 14.56 -20.81
N GLU A 216 15.32 15.75 -21.19
CA GLU A 216 15.11 16.86 -20.24
C GLU A 216 14.14 16.47 -19.10
N THR A 217 12.99 15.88 -19.45
CA THR A 217 12.00 15.37 -18.50
C THR A 217 11.47 14.01 -18.90
N VAL A 218 11.21 13.16 -17.90
CA VAL A 218 10.62 11.84 -18.05
C VAL A 218 9.57 11.61 -16.96
N TRP A 219 8.43 11.00 -17.31
CA TRP A 219 7.38 10.72 -16.34
C TRP A 219 7.63 9.44 -15.55
N VAL A 220 7.56 9.57 -14.23
CA VAL A 220 7.72 8.47 -13.28
C VAL A 220 6.45 8.35 -12.45
N THR A 221 5.88 7.14 -12.35
CA THR A 221 4.76 6.88 -11.44
C THR A 221 5.26 6.78 -10.01
N VAL A 222 4.50 7.34 -9.08
CA VAL A 222 4.83 7.31 -7.66
C VAL A 222 4.46 5.93 -7.11
N GLY A 223 5.44 5.20 -6.59
CA GLY A 223 5.17 4.01 -5.78
C GLY A 223 4.55 4.45 -4.44
N ILE A 224 3.27 4.17 -4.22
CA ILE A 224 2.60 4.54 -2.97
C ILE A 224 2.96 3.50 -1.89
N PRO A 225 3.51 3.93 -0.73
CA PRO A 225 3.69 3.04 0.40
C PRO A 225 2.32 2.76 1.02
N LEU A 226 1.61 1.73 0.56
CA LEU A 226 0.23 1.42 1.01
C LEU A 226 0.17 1.14 2.52
N LEU A 227 1.29 0.74 3.11
CA LEU A 227 1.42 0.51 4.54
C LEU A 227 1.18 1.78 5.40
N VAL A 228 1.51 2.97 4.87
CA VAL A 228 1.30 4.23 5.60
C VAL A 228 -0.20 4.57 5.70
N PRO A 229 -0.99 4.64 4.60
CA PRO A 229 -2.45 4.73 4.66
C PRO A 229 -3.08 3.60 5.47
N LEU A 230 -2.55 2.37 5.38
CA LEU A 230 -3.06 1.23 6.16
C LEU A 230 -2.90 1.44 7.66
N THR A 231 -1.75 1.96 8.08
CA THR A 231 -1.50 2.27 9.49
C THR A 231 -2.40 3.41 9.98
N ALA A 232 -2.58 4.47 9.19
CA ALA A 232 -3.51 5.54 9.51
C ALA A 232 -4.97 5.05 9.56
N GLY A 233 -5.37 4.17 8.64
CA GLY A 233 -6.69 3.55 8.62
C GLY A 233 -6.95 2.65 9.84
N LEU A 234 -5.92 1.93 10.31
CA LEU A 234 -5.96 1.17 11.55
C LEU A 234 -6.17 2.10 12.76
N VAL A 235 -5.44 3.21 12.84
CA VAL A 235 -5.62 4.20 13.91
C VAL A 235 -7.06 4.72 13.90
N PHE A 236 -7.57 5.13 12.74
CA PHE A 236 -8.96 5.59 12.60
C PHE A 236 -9.95 4.53 13.13
N ALA A 237 -9.80 3.28 12.69
CA ALA A 237 -10.67 2.19 13.10
C ALA A 237 -10.56 1.90 14.63
N LEU A 238 -9.36 2.01 15.21
CA LEU A 238 -9.14 1.88 16.66
C LEU A 238 -9.71 3.04 17.46
N PHE A 239 -10.03 4.18 16.88
CA PHE A 239 -10.70 5.28 17.57
C PHE A 239 -12.20 5.37 17.23
N GLY A 240 -12.74 4.38 16.51
CA GLY A 240 -14.13 4.40 16.05
C GLY A 240 -14.40 5.46 14.97
N ILE A 241 -13.36 5.95 14.30
CA ILE A 241 -13.45 6.95 13.25
C ILE A 241 -13.54 6.24 11.89
N SER A 242 -14.52 6.63 11.09
CA SER A 242 -14.72 6.18 9.71
C SER A 242 -14.28 7.28 8.75
N ALA A 243 -13.25 7.00 7.93
CA ALA A 243 -12.83 7.93 6.89
C ALA A 243 -13.93 8.09 5.81
N VAL A 244 -14.76 7.06 5.64
CA VAL A 244 -15.93 7.09 4.74
C VAL A 244 -16.93 8.13 5.25
N ASP A 245 -17.23 8.14 6.54
CA ASP A 245 -18.24 9.05 7.10
C ASP A 245 -17.77 10.50 7.00
N ILE A 246 -16.47 10.74 7.26
CA ILE A 246 -15.85 12.05 7.05
C ILE A 246 -16.00 12.47 5.58
N LEU A 247 -15.68 11.59 4.63
CA LEU A 247 -15.81 11.90 3.21
C LEU A 247 -17.26 12.21 2.82
N LEU A 248 -18.22 11.42 3.29
CA LEU A 248 -19.64 11.62 3.00
C LEU A 248 -20.14 12.95 3.59
N SER A 249 -19.73 13.30 4.81
CA SER A 249 -20.08 14.58 5.45
C SER A 249 -19.52 15.83 4.77
N LEU A 250 -18.51 15.66 3.91
CA LEU A 250 -17.96 16.74 3.09
C LEU A 250 -18.68 16.87 1.75
N LEU A 251 -19.38 15.82 1.30
CA LEU A 251 -20.07 15.75 0.01
C LEU A 251 -21.56 16.09 0.10
N PHE A 252 -22.18 15.86 1.25
CA PHE A 252 -23.61 16.06 1.53
C PHE A 252 -23.80 16.92 2.76
#